data_AF-A0A3R7WBG4-F1
#
_entry.id   AF-A0A3R7WBG4-F1
#
_cell.length_a   1.000
_cell.length_b   1.000
_cell.length_c   1.000
_cell.angle_alpha   90.00
_cell.angle_beta   90.00
_cell.angle_gamma   90.00
#
_symmetry.space_group_name_H-M   'P 1'
#
loop_
_entity.id
_entity.type
_entity.pdbx_description
1 polymer ?
#
loop_
_entity_poly.entity_id
_entity_poly.type
_entity_poly.pdbx_seq_one_letter_code
_entity_poly.pdbx_strand_id
1 'polypeptide(L)'
;VSGGKIVGAEGAIPFIENLDDAAITRFQEQTELVNIMESEDPGEIKAKIAELTGRDPGAFAADPMIVEVKEAGGVGMETAIAGANPQFLEIEKRLNAIEKKIEFADAEIAQRVGRKIGRDIGILYGLVAGVIVFIMLLMLLPKISMLV
;
A
#
# COMPACT_ATOMS: atom_id res chain seq x y z
N VAL A 1 32.02 -2.97 -12.26
CA VAL A 1 32.24 -1.86 -11.28
C VAL A 1 32.70 -2.48 -9.97
N SER A 2 33.85 -2.11 -9.37
CA SER A 2 34.34 -2.88 -8.20
C SER A 2 33.51 -2.59 -6.94
N GLY A 3 32.71 -3.57 -6.51
CA GLY A 3 31.98 -3.53 -5.23
C GLY A 3 30.58 -2.90 -5.26
N GLY A 4 29.90 -2.87 -6.42
CA GLY A 4 28.48 -2.47 -6.49
C GLY A 4 28.19 -0.98 -6.31
N LYS A 5 29.21 -0.13 -6.10
CA LYS A 5 29.04 1.32 -5.92
C LYS A 5 28.62 2.01 -7.22
N ILE A 6 27.55 2.81 -7.18
CA ILE A 6 27.13 3.65 -8.31
C ILE A 6 28.10 4.83 -8.46
N VAL A 7 28.71 4.94 -9.63
CA VAL A 7 29.67 6.01 -9.95
C VAL A 7 28.92 7.32 -10.18
N GLY A 8 29.35 8.39 -9.51
CA GLY A 8 28.77 9.73 -9.68
C GLY A 8 27.46 9.99 -8.93
N ALA A 9 26.98 9.04 -8.12
CA ALA A 9 25.81 9.24 -7.29
C ALA A 9 26.16 10.03 -6.01
N GLU A 10 25.43 11.12 -5.76
CA GLU A 10 25.52 11.94 -4.54
C GLU A 10 24.69 11.38 -3.37
N GLY A 11 23.92 10.31 -3.62
CA GLY A 11 23.09 9.65 -2.62
C GLY A 11 23.92 9.08 -1.46
N ALA A 12 23.31 9.00 -0.28
CA ALA A 12 23.98 8.61 0.95
C ALA A 12 24.52 7.16 0.94
N ILE A 13 23.84 6.24 0.25
CA ILE A 13 24.24 4.83 0.13
C ILE A 13 24.06 4.38 -1.33
N PRO A 14 24.99 4.74 -2.23
CA PRO A 14 24.84 4.44 -3.65
C PRO A 14 25.47 3.08 -3.97
N PHE A 15 24.89 1.99 -3.47
CA PHE A 15 25.39 0.63 -3.69
C PHE A 15 24.29 -0.33 -4.16
N ILE A 16 24.65 -1.24 -5.05
CA ILE A 16 23.80 -2.31 -5.59
C ILE A 16 24.46 -3.64 -5.23
N GLU A 17 23.86 -4.39 -4.31
CA GLU A 17 24.40 -5.67 -3.82
C GLU A 17 23.78 -6.89 -4.53
N ASN A 18 22.56 -6.72 -5.07
CA ASN A 18 21.74 -7.82 -5.60
C ASN A 18 21.76 -7.94 -7.13
N LEU A 19 22.45 -7.04 -7.84
CA LEU A 19 22.58 -7.10 -9.30
C LEU A 19 24.02 -7.42 -9.69
N ASP A 20 24.18 -8.27 -10.69
CA ASP A 20 25.45 -8.48 -11.36
C ASP A 20 25.71 -7.43 -12.44
N ASP A 21 26.95 -7.36 -12.92
CA ASP A 21 27.34 -6.41 -13.97
C ASP A 21 26.52 -6.64 -15.27
N ALA A 22 26.09 -7.88 -15.55
CA ALA A 22 25.30 -8.21 -16.73
C ALA A 22 23.89 -7.59 -16.69
N ALA A 23 23.22 -7.63 -15.53
CA ALA A 23 21.91 -7.00 -15.34
C ALA A 23 22.00 -5.48 -15.47
N ILE A 24 23.09 -4.87 -14.96
CA ILE A 24 23.34 -3.43 -15.08
C ILE A 24 23.53 -3.03 -16.54
N THR A 25 24.36 -3.75 -17.30
CA THR A 25 24.57 -3.50 -18.72
C THR A 25 23.28 -3.66 -19.52
N ARG A 26 22.49 -4.71 -19.22
CA ARG A 26 21.18 -4.91 -19.86
C ARG A 26 20.25 -3.71 -19.66
N PHE A 27 20.16 -3.19 -18.44
CA PHE A 27 19.33 -2.02 -18.16
C PHE A 27 19.78 -0.77 -18.95
N GLN A 28 21.10 -0.56 -19.04
CA GLN A 28 21.69 0.57 -19.77
C GLN A 28 21.44 0.51 -21.28
N GLU A 29 21.42 -0.69 -21.87
CA GLU A 29 21.14 -0.86 -23.31
C GLU A 29 19.64 -0.82 -23.61
N GLN A 30 18.80 -1.26 -22.67
CA GLN A 30 17.37 -1.42 -22.88
C GLN A 30 16.58 -0.11 -22.76
N THR A 31 17.06 0.86 -21.99
CA THR A 31 16.27 2.05 -21.61
C THR A 31 16.97 3.35 -21.96
N GLU A 32 16.16 4.37 -22.31
CA GLU A 32 16.59 5.76 -22.41
C GLU A 32 16.08 6.52 -21.18
N LEU A 33 16.97 7.25 -20.49
CA LEU A 33 16.59 8.05 -19.33
C LEU A 33 16.09 9.43 -19.76
N VAL A 34 14.83 9.72 -19.48
CA VAL A 34 14.21 11.04 -19.71
C VAL A 34 14.04 11.73 -18.37
N ASN A 35 14.80 12.80 -18.15
CA ASN A 35 14.75 13.55 -16.90
C ASN A 35 13.57 14.53 -16.90
N ILE A 36 12.60 14.27 -16.02
CA ILE A 36 11.49 15.17 -15.68
C ILE A 36 11.42 15.41 -14.17
N MET A 37 12.56 15.28 -13.46
CA MET A 37 12.62 15.54 -12.03
C MET A 37 12.09 16.94 -11.72
N GLU A 38 11.39 17.05 -10.58
CA GLU A 38 10.74 18.29 -10.10
C GLU A 38 9.51 18.77 -10.91
N SER A 39 9.06 18.03 -11.94
CA SER A 39 7.76 18.29 -12.59
C SER A 39 6.65 17.48 -11.91
N GLU A 40 5.70 18.19 -11.29
CA GLU A 40 4.48 17.62 -10.70
C GLU A 40 3.23 17.91 -11.54
N ASP A 41 3.37 18.61 -12.67
CA ASP A 41 2.23 18.96 -13.52
C ASP A 41 1.73 17.73 -14.31
N PRO A 42 0.46 17.30 -14.11
CA PRO A 42 -0.11 16.20 -14.86
C PRO A 42 -0.17 16.46 -16.38
N GLY A 43 -0.21 17.73 -16.81
CA GLY A 43 -0.19 18.11 -18.22
C GLY A 43 1.14 17.79 -18.90
N GLU A 44 2.23 18.28 -18.32
CA GLU A 44 3.60 18.03 -18.77
C GLU A 44 3.95 16.53 -18.80
N ILE A 45 3.59 15.79 -17.74
CA ILE A 45 3.83 14.34 -17.67
C ILE A 45 3.09 13.61 -18.80
N LYS A 46 1.81 13.94 -19.03
CA LYS A 46 1.01 13.33 -20.12
C LYS A 46 1.57 13.67 -21.49
N ALA A 47 1.99 14.91 -21.71
CA ALA A 47 2.58 15.35 -22.97
C ALA A 47 3.88 14.57 -23.24
N LYS A 48 4.73 14.40 -22.23
CA LYS A 48 5.98 13.64 -22.36
C LYS A 48 5.73 12.15 -22.63
N ILE A 49 4.74 11.53 -21.98
CA ILE A 49 4.33 10.14 -22.26
C ILE A 49 3.84 9.99 -23.71
N ALA A 50 3.03 10.93 -24.20
CA ALA A 50 2.52 10.88 -25.57
C ALA A 50 3.66 11.00 -26.60
N GLU A 51 4.64 11.89 -26.35
CA GLU A 51 5.85 12.02 -27.16
C GLU A 51 6.64 10.69 -27.22
N LEU A 52 6.87 10.04 -26.07
CA LEU A 52 7.64 8.80 -25.99
C LEU A 52 6.90 7.62 -26.61
N THR A 53 5.58 7.54 -26.42
CA THR A 53 4.74 6.54 -27.10
C THR A 53 4.81 6.70 -28.62
N GLY A 54 4.87 7.93 -29.12
CA GLY A 54 5.03 8.20 -30.56
C GLY A 54 6.39 7.81 -31.13
N ARG A 55 7.41 7.64 -30.26
CA ARG A 55 8.78 7.26 -30.61
C ARG A 55 9.10 5.81 -30.28
N ASP A 56 8.08 4.97 -30.03
CA ASP A 56 8.26 3.59 -29.58
C ASP A 56 9.13 2.77 -30.57
N PRO A 57 10.36 2.35 -30.17
CA PRO A 57 11.23 1.51 -30.99
C PRO A 57 10.81 0.03 -30.98
N GLY A 58 9.77 -0.33 -30.21
CA GLY A 58 9.34 -1.69 -30.00
C GLY A 58 10.10 -2.39 -28.87
N ALA A 59 9.77 -3.66 -28.65
CA ALA A 59 10.40 -4.46 -27.60
C ALA A 59 11.91 -4.63 -27.84
N PHE A 60 12.69 -4.58 -26.77
CA PHE A 60 14.12 -4.84 -26.81
C PHE A 60 14.41 -6.26 -27.33
N ALA A 61 15.34 -6.37 -28.28
CA ALA A 61 15.59 -7.59 -29.05
C ALA A 61 16.44 -8.63 -28.30
N ALA A 62 16.01 -9.03 -27.11
CA ALA A 62 16.63 -10.12 -26.37
C ALA A 62 15.68 -10.69 -25.31
N ASP A 63 15.90 -11.95 -24.96
CA ASP A 63 15.04 -12.71 -24.06
C ASP A 63 14.87 -12.04 -22.68
N PRO A 64 13.76 -12.31 -21.99
CA PRO A 64 13.55 -11.84 -20.63
C PRO A 64 14.68 -12.29 -19.69
N MET A 65 15.28 -11.33 -19.00
CA MET A 65 16.30 -11.60 -17.98
C MET A 65 15.62 -11.73 -16.61
N ILE A 66 15.74 -12.90 -15.99
CA ILE A 66 15.24 -13.15 -14.63
C ILE A 66 16.39 -12.87 -13.65
N VAL A 67 16.16 -11.92 -12.75
CA VAL A 67 17.11 -11.58 -11.69
C VAL A 67 16.50 -11.95 -10.34
N GLU A 68 17.15 -12.88 -9.63
CA GLU A 68 16.76 -13.23 -8.27
C GLU A 68 17.24 -12.18 -7.29
N VAL A 69 16.33 -11.34 -6.81
CA VAL A 69 16.62 -10.41 -5.72
C VAL A 69 16.62 -11.21 -4.43
N LYS A 70 17.79 -11.36 -3.81
CA LYS A 70 17.86 -11.89 -2.45
C LYS A 70 17.22 -10.88 -1.52
N GLU A 71 16.06 -11.23 -0.96
CA GLU A 71 15.46 -10.42 0.09
C GLU A 71 16.38 -10.44 1.32
N ALA A 72 17.07 -9.33 1.55
CA ALA A 72 17.35 -8.92 2.91
C ALA A 72 16.04 -8.34 3.48
N GLY A 73 15.06 -9.22 3.76
CA GLY A 73 13.77 -8.88 4.36
C GLY A 73 12.94 -7.89 3.55
N GLY A 74 12.09 -8.38 2.66
CA GLY A 74 11.10 -7.55 1.99
C GLY A 74 10.17 -6.88 3.00
N VAL A 75 10.12 -5.54 2.94
CA VAL A 75 8.86 -4.80 2.97
C VAL A 75 9.07 -3.56 2.10
N GLY A 76 8.33 -3.47 1.00
CA GLY A 76 8.13 -2.19 0.33
C GLY A 76 7.29 -1.30 1.23
N MET A 77 7.93 -0.31 1.84
CA MET A 77 7.35 1.01 2.06
C MET A 77 8.50 2.01 2.18
N GLU A 78 8.29 3.17 1.57
CA GLU A 78 9.24 4.26 1.40
C GLU A 78 9.85 4.75 2.73
N THR A 79 11.04 5.34 2.62
CA THR A 79 11.81 6.07 3.65
C THR A 79 12.58 5.24 4.70
N ALA A 80 13.65 4.58 4.27
CA ALA A 80 14.77 4.23 5.14
C ALA A 80 16.05 4.94 4.68
N ILE A 81 16.17 6.23 5.00
CA ILE A 81 17.50 6.84 5.16
C ILE A 81 18.02 6.39 6.52
N ALA A 82 18.86 5.36 6.57
CA ALA A 82 19.79 5.20 7.68
C ALA A 82 20.89 4.19 7.32
N GLY A 83 22.06 4.72 6.98
CA GLY A 83 23.30 3.96 7.04
C GLY A 83 23.56 3.49 8.48
N ALA A 84 24.05 2.27 8.58
CA ALA A 84 24.29 1.52 9.79
C ALA A 84 25.09 2.29 10.85
N ASN A 85 24.44 2.59 11.98
CA ASN A 85 25.07 2.53 13.30
C ASN A 85 24.33 1.42 14.07
N PRO A 86 25.00 0.45 14.71
CA PRO A 86 24.35 -0.63 15.46
C PRO A 86 23.31 -0.14 16.49
N GLN A 87 23.47 1.10 16.99
CA GLN A 87 22.49 1.73 17.88
C GLN A 87 21.13 2.03 17.19
N PHE A 88 21.14 2.42 15.91
CA PHE A 88 19.92 2.75 15.17
C PHE A 88 19.13 1.49 14.80
N LEU A 89 19.81 0.40 14.45
CA LEU A 89 19.15 -0.87 14.16
C LEU A 89 18.43 -1.44 15.41
N GLU A 90 18.97 -1.21 16.59
CA GLU A 90 18.31 -1.61 17.83
C GLU A 90 17.08 -0.73 18.13
N ILE A 91 17.18 0.58 17.89
CA ILE A 91 16.05 1.52 18.02
C ILE A 91 14.94 1.16 17.03
N GLU A 92 15.29 0.81 15.80
CA GLU A 92 14.34 0.40 14.76
C GLU A 92 13.63 -0.91 15.11
N LYS A 93 14.37 -1.91 15.64
CA LYS A 93 13.75 -3.13 16.16
C LYS A 93 12.77 -2.86 17.31
N ARG A 94 13.10 -1.92 18.20
CA ARG A 94 12.21 -1.49 19.29
C ARG A 94 11.00 -0.73 18.74
N LEU A 95 11.19 0.10 17.72
CA LEU A 95 10.11 0.85 17.07
C LEU A 95 9.13 -0.09 16.36
N ASN A 96 9.63 -1.04 15.57
CA ASN A 96 8.83 -2.10 14.95
C ASN A 96 8.04 -2.92 15.98
N ALA A 97 8.65 -3.24 17.13
CA ALA A 97 7.96 -3.94 18.21
C ALA A 97 6.84 -3.08 18.85
N ILE A 98 7.01 -1.76 18.90
CA ILE A 98 5.99 -0.82 19.37
C ILE A 98 4.87 -0.70 18.34
N GLU A 99 5.20 -0.54 17.07
CA GLU A 99 4.24 -0.42 15.98
C GLU A 99 3.33 -1.65 15.90
N LYS A 100 3.92 -2.85 15.98
CA LYS A 100 3.15 -4.10 16.04
C LYS A 100 2.18 -4.13 17.22
N LYS A 101 2.55 -3.58 18.38
CA LYS A 101 1.65 -3.48 19.55
C LYS A 101 0.55 -2.45 19.34
N ILE A 102 0.85 -1.34 18.67
CA ILE A 102 -0.13 -0.32 18.31
C ILE A 102 -1.15 -0.91 17.35
N GLU A 103 -0.72 -1.63 16.32
CA GLU A 103 -1.60 -2.29 15.35
C GLU A 103 -2.58 -3.26 16.05
N PHE A 104 -2.07 -4.07 16.98
CA PHE A 104 -2.93 -4.95 17.79
C PHE A 104 -3.91 -4.17 18.68
N ALA A 105 -3.46 -3.06 19.29
CA ALA A 105 -4.32 -2.22 20.12
C ALA A 105 -5.42 -1.54 19.29
N ASP A 106 -5.07 -1.02 18.12
CA ASP A 106 -6.01 -0.40 17.19
C ASP A 106 -7.03 -1.42 16.68
N ALA A 107 -6.59 -2.65 16.36
CA ALA A 107 -7.50 -3.73 16.01
C ALA A 107 -8.46 -4.08 17.15
N GLU A 108 -7.99 -4.14 18.41
CA GLU A 108 -8.83 -4.39 19.58
C GLU A 108 -9.84 -3.26 19.81
N ILE A 109 -9.39 -2.00 19.68
CA ILE A 109 -10.23 -0.81 19.80
C ILE A 109 -11.30 -0.81 18.71
N ALA A 110 -10.92 -1.05 17.44
CA ALA A 110 -11.84 -1.12 16.32
C ALA A 110 -12.91 -2.19 16.53
N GLN A 111 -12.54 -3.38 17.00
CA GLN A 111 -13.51 -4.43 17.33
C GLN A 111 -14.43 -4.03 18.50
N ARG A 112 -13.89 -3.37 19.53
CA ARG A 112 -14.68 -2.91 20.69
C ARG A 112 -15.67 -1.82 20.28
N VAL A 113 -15.24 -0.86 19.46
CA VAL A 113 -16.09 0.20 18.90
C VAL A 113 -17.15 -0.39 17.99
N GLY A 114 -16.77 -1.29 17.08
CA GLY A 114 -17.70 -2.01 16.20
C GLY A 114 -18.78 -2.77 16.98
N ARG A 115 -18.42 -3.47 18.06
CA ARG A 115 -19.40 -4.15 18.94
C ARG A 115 -20.35 -3.17 19.64
N LYS A 116 -19.85 -2.03 20.13
CA LYS A 116 -20.69 -1.02 20.78
C LYS A 116 -21.67 -0.41 19.78
N ILE A 117 -21.18 0.05 18.62
CA ILE A 117 -21.99 0.66 17.57
C ILE A 117 -23.02 -0.35 17.05
N GLY A 118 -22.61 -1.58 16.74
CA GLY A 118 -23.51 -2.62 16.25
C GLY A 118 -24.62 -2.96 17.26
N ARG A 119 -24.31 -3.01 18.55
CA ARG A 119 -25.32 -3.22 19.61
C ARG A 119 -26.30 -2.05 19.71
N ASP A 120 -25.80 -0.83 19.74
CA ASP A 120 -26.63 0.35 19.95
C ASP A 120 -27.57 0.57 18.75
N ILE A 121 -27.05 0.36 17.54
CA ILE A 121 -27.83 0.33 16.29
C ILE A 121 -28.87 -0.80 16.33
N GLY A 122 -28.48 -2.01 16.72
CA GLY A 122 -29.36 -3.17 16.79
C GLY A 122 -30.52 -2.98 17.78
N ILE A 123 -30.26 -2.42 18.97
CA ILE A 123 -31.29 -2.12 19.97
C ILE A 123 -32.26 -1.07 19.42
N LEU A 124 -31.74 -0.01 18.80
CA LEU A 124 -32.56 1.07 18.25
C LEU A 124 -33.51 0.55 17.16
N TYR A 125 -32.98 -0.14 16.15
CA TYR A 125 -33.81 -0.68 15.07
C TYR A 125 -34.74 -1.80 15.54
N GLY A 126 -34.29 -2.63 16.48
CA GLY A 126 -35.11 -3.68 17.09
C GLY A 126 -36.33 -3.11 17.83
N LEU A 127 -36.16 -2.03 18.59
CA LEU A 127 -37.26 -1.36 19.28
C LEU A 127 -38.25 -0.75 18.27
N VAL A 128 -37.74 -0.02 17.28
CA VAL A 128 -38.57 0.61 16.25
C VAL A 128 -39.38 -0.43 15.46
N ALA A 129 -38.72 -1.50 14.99
CA ALA A 129 -39.39 -2.60 14.30
C ALA A 129 -40.42 -3.30 15.20
N GLY A 130 -40.10 -3.53 16.47
CA GLY A 130 -41.02 -4.12 17.44
C GLY A 130 -42.28 -3.27 17.65
N VAL A 131 -42.13 -1.95 17.78
CA VAL A 131 -43.26 -1.02 17.90
C VAL A 131 -44.11 -1.01 16.62
N ILE A 132 -43.48 -1.01 15.44
CA ILE A 132 -44.20 -1.07 14.16
C ILE A 132 -45.03 -2.36 14.07
N VAL A 133 -44.43 -3.52 14.38
CA VAL A 133 -45.12 -4.81 14.38
C VAL A 133 -46.26 -4.83 15.41
N PHE A 134 -46.03 -4.27 16.60
CA PHE A 134 -47.05 -4.18 17.64
C PHE A 134 -48.25 -3.33 17.21
N ILE A 135 -48.01 -2.16 16.60
CA ILE A 135 -49.06 -1.30 16.05
C ILE A 135 -49.81 -2.03 14.92
N MET A 136 -49.09 -2.68 14.00
CA MET A 136 -49.73 -3.48 12.95
C MET A 136 -50.64 -4.55 13.53
N LEU A 137 -50.22 -5.25 14.58
CA LEU A 137 -50.99 -6.29 15.23
C LEU A 137 -52.24 -5.72 15.92
N LEU A 138 -52.13 -4.57 16.60
CA LEU A 138 -53.30 -3.87 17.17
C LEU A 138 -54.30 -3.40 16.10
N MET A 139 -53.83 -3.04 14.90
CA MET A 139 -54.73 -2.67 13.79
C MET A 139 -55.32 -3.88 13.07
N LEU A 140 -54.60 -4.99 12.98
CA LEU A 140 -55.07 -6.22 12.31
C LEU A 140 -56.00 -7.06 13.17
N LEU A 141 -55.71 -7.22 14.47
CA LEU A 141 -56.52 -8.05 15.38
C LEU A 141 -58.02 -7.73 15.36
N PRO A 142 -58.47 -6.46 15.54
CA PRO A 142 -59.89 -6.13 15.51
C PRO A 142 -60.51 -6.34 14.13
N LYS A 143 -59.74 -6.14 13.04
CA LYS A 143 -60.22 -6.40 11.68
C LYS A 143 -60.40 -7.89 11.40
N ILE A 144 -59.50 -8.73 11.89
CA ILE A 144 -59.62 -10.19 11.80
C ILE A 144 -60.80 -10.69 12.66
N SER A 145 -60.94 -10.16 13.88
CA SER A 145 -62.05 -10.52 14.78
C SER A 145 -63.42 -10.06 14.29
N MET A 146 -63.49 -9.10 13.36
CA MET A 146 -64.74 -8.72 12.67
C MET A 146 -65.02 -9.56 11.41
N LEU A 147 -64.02 -10.29 10.92
CA LEU A 147 -64.09 -11.03 9.66
C LEU A 147 -64.34 -12.54 9.87
N VAL A 148 -64.17 -13.02 11.11
CA VAL A 148 -64.54 -14.35 11.61
C VAL A 148 -65.87 -14.26 12.34
#